data_AF-A0A452XVI7-F1
#
_entry.id   AF-A0A452XVI7-F1
#
_cell.length_a   1.000
_cell.length_b   1.000
_cell.length_c   1.000
_cell.angle_alpha   90.00
_cell.angle_beta   90.00
_cell.angle_gamma   90.00
#
_symmetry.space_group_name_H-M   'P 1'
#
loop_
_entity.id
_entity.type
_entity.pdbx_description
1 polymer ?
#
loop_
_entity_poly.entity_id
_entity_poly.type
_entity_poly.pdbx_seq_one_letter_code
_entity_poly.pdbx_strand_id
1 'polypeptide(L)'
;MRSNVESFLCNVLQHGDGRSGRLTPGGMLYLQPWSNLQDVTTAMFVLVTHADQLAAARASLQCGGVRLPPAQLVSFARSQVDYILGKNPMKMSYMVGVGKRYPLQPHHRGASLPSSKNNPGKISCGKGADYFHRSAPNLNVIDGAIVGGPDNNDHYDDSRGNYQQGEPSTYTVAPIVGVLARLLPN
;
A
#
# COMPACT_ATOMS: atom_id res chain seq x y z
N MET A 1 -6.17 30.87 -7.42
CA MET A 1 -5.67 30.30 -6.16
C MET A 1 -5.65 28.80 -6.31
N ARG A 2 -4.55 28.16 -5.96
CA ARG A 2 -4.40 26.70 -6.04
C ARG A 2 -4.95 26.09 -4.77
N SER A 3 -5.79 25.07 -4.87
CA SER A 3 -6.33 24.45 -3.65
C SER A 3 -5.23 23.69 -2.90
N ASN A 4 -5.40 23.48 -1.60
CA ASN A 4 -4.47 22.66 -0.81
C ASN A 4 -4.34 21.23 -1.39
N VAL A 5 -5.41 20.71 -2.00
CA VAL A 5 -5.43 19.40 -2.67
C VAL A 5 -4.53 19.38 -3.89
N GLU A 6 -4.62 20.37 -4.79
CA GLU A 6 -3.79 20.42 -6.00
C GLU A 6 -2.29 20.56 -5.66
N SER A 7 -1.97 21.33 -4.63
CA SER A 7 -0.59 21.44 -4.13
C SER A 7 -0.06 20.12 -3.59
N PHE A 8 -0.88 19.36 -2.85
CA PHE A 8 -0.55 18.02 -2.39
C PHE A 8 -0.36 17.04 -3.57
N LEU A 9 -1.29 17.00 -4.52
CA LEU A 9 -1.23 16.08 -5.66
C LEU A 9 -0.03 16.36 -6.57
N CYS A 10 0.35 17.63 -6.74
CA CYS A 10 1.56 17.94 -7.50
C CYS A 10 2.84 17.48 -6.78
N ASN A 11 2.88 17.48 -5.45
CA ASN A 11 3.98 16.87 -4.72
C ASN A 11 4.01 15.34 -4.88
N VAL A 12 2.86 14.68 -4.74
CA VAL A 12 2.72 13.24 -4.98
C VAL A 12 3.24 12.86 -6.37
N LEU A 13 2.89 13.64 -7.39
CA LEU A 13 3.32 13.46 -8.78
C LEU A 13 4.76 13.92 -9.07
N GLN A 14 5.55 14.26 -8.05
CA GLN A 14 6.95 14.69 -8.20
C GLN A 14 7.14 16.00 -8.99
N HIS A 15 6.12 16.87 -8.99
CA HIS A 15 6.13 18.21 -9.59
C HIS A 15 5.88 19.33 -8.55
N GLY A 16 6.26 19.08 -7.30
CA GLY A 16 6.16 20.03 -6.18
C GLY A 16 7.52 20.35 -5.57
N ASP A 17 7.52 20.76 -4.30
CA ASP A 17 8.74 21.07 -3.53
C ASP A 17 9.35 19.84 -2.84
N GLY A 18 8.76 18.66 -3.04
CA GLY A 18 9.22 17.39 -2.50
C GLY A 18 8.73 17.11 -1.08
N ARG A 19 7.84 17.94 -0.52
CA ARG A 19 7.33 17.76 0.85
C ARG A 19 6.36 16.59 1.02
N SER A 20 5.77 16.07 -0.06
CA SER A 20 4.88 14.89 -0.01
C SER A 20 5.55 13.64 -0.57
N GLY A 21 6.78 13.38 -0.12
CA GLY A 21 7.50 12.14 -0.39
C GLY A 21 8.23 12.10 -1.72
N ARG A 22 9.24 11.24 -1.78
CA ARG A 22 10.03 10.96 -2.99
C ARG A 22 9.79 9.53 -3.41
N LEU A 23 10.05 9.23 -4.68
CA LEU A 23 10.06 7.84 -5.12
C LEU A 23 11.30 7.11 -4.58
N THR A 24 11.13 5.87 -4.14
CA THR A 24 12.22 4.93 -3.92
C THR A 24 12.92 4.61 -5.25
N PRO A 25 14.13 4.01 -5.25
CA PRO A 25 14.78 3.54 -6.47
C PRO A 25 13.88 2.65 -7.36
N GLY A 26 13.01 1.84 -6.74
CA GLY A 26 12.03 0.98 -7.40
C GLY A 26 10.74 1.68 -7.83
N GLY A 27 10.55 2.97 -7.51
CA GLY A 27 9.42 3.78 -7.98
C GLY A 27 8.20 3.80 -7.06
N MET A 28 8.30 3.34 -5.81
CA MET A 28 7.24 3.51 -4.82
C MET A 28 7.30 4.91 -4.23
N LEU A 29 6.15 5.56 -4.08
CA LEU A 29 6.05 6.78 -3.29
C LEU A 29 6.36 6.49 -1.83
N TYR A 30 7.36 7.16 -1.26
CA TYR A 30 7.76 7.01 0.14
C TYR A 30 7.50 8.29 0.93
N LEU A 31 6.50 8.23 1.81
CA LEU A 31 5.97 9.34 2.60
C LEU A 31 6.44 9.27 4.05
N GLN A 32 6.56 8.07 4.60
CA GLN A 32 7.00 7.85 5.98
C GLN A 32 7.63 6.46 6.17
N PRO A 33 8.38 6.24 7.26
CA PRO A 33 9.05 4.96 7.47
C PRO A 33 8.14 3.82 7.97
N TRP A 34 6.95 4.11 8.51
CA TRP A 34 6.10 3.10 9.14
C TRP A 34 4.81 2.96 8.35
N SER A 35 4.45 1.75 7.96
CA SER A 35 3.22 1.48 7.20
C SER A 35 3.00 2.41 6.01
N ASN A 36 4.06 2.69 5.25
CA ASN A 36 4.05 3.65 4.14
C ASN A 36 2.91 3.40 3.13
N LEU A 37 2.58 2.13 2.85
CA LEU A 37 1.50 1.79 1.91
C LEU A 37 0.12 2.29 2.35
N GLN A 38 -0.11 2.56 3.64
CA GLN A 38 -1.32 3.23 4.11
C GLN A 38 -1.48 4.62 3.46
N ASP A 39 -0.40 5.39 3.43
CA ASP A 39 -0.43 6.74 2.88
C ASP A 39 -0.39 6.72 1.36
N VAL A 40 0.37 5.79 0.76
CA VAL A 40 0.39 5.60 -0.70
C VAL A 40 -1.00 5.29 -1.23
N THR A 41 -1.68 4.30 -0.65
CA THR A 41 -3.01 3.88 -1.10
C THR A 41 -4.03 5.01 -0.95
N THR A 42 -3.98 5.75 0.15
CA THR A 42 -4.80 6.94 0.40
C THR A 42 -4.52 8.05 -0.61
N ALA A 43 -3.25 8.38 -0.85
CA ALA A 43 -2.85 9.38 -1.83
C ALA A 43 -3.33 9.00 -3.24
N MET A 44 -3.24 7.72 -3.61
CA MET A 44 -3.70 7.24 -4.91
C MET A 44 -5.21 7.34 -5.05
N PHE A 45 -5.98 7.09 -3.98
CA PHE A 45 -7.43 7.26 -4.00
C PHE A 45 -7.84 8.72 -4.24
N VAL A 46 -7.18 9.68 -3.56
CA VAL A 46 -7.40 11.11 -3.81
C VAL A 46 -6.99 11.48 -5.24
N LEU A 47 -5.86 10.96 -5.71
CA LEU A 47 -5.33 11.24 -7.05
C LEU A 47 -6.27 10.78 -8.16
N VAL A 48 -6.81 9.56 -8.10
CA VAL A 48 -7.73 9.05 -9.14
C VAL A 48 -9.08 9.75 -9.08
N THR A 49 -9.58 10.06 -7.88
CA THR A 49 -10.83 10.82 -7.71
C THR A 49 -10.71 12.20 -8.33
N HIS A 50 -9.58 12.88 -8.10
CA HIS A 50 -9.33 14.19 -8.68
C HIS A 50 -9.12 14.12 -10.20
N ALA A 51 -8.47 13.06 -10.70
CA ALA A 51 -8.35 12.82 -12.14
C ALA A 51 -9.72 12.74 -12.82
N ASP A 52 -10.70 12.07 -12.20
CA ASP A 52 -12.07 11.98 -12.73
C ASP A 52 -12.78 13.33 -12.74
N GLN A 53 -12.61 14.13 -11.68
CA GLN A 53 -13.14 15.50 -11.63
C GLN A 53 -12.55 16.38 -12.75
N LEU A 54 -11.23 16.31 -12.96
CA LEU A 54 -10.57 17.04 -14.03
C LEU A 54 -11.02 16.56 -15.41
N ALA A 55 -11.21 15.26 -15.60
CA ALA A 55 -11.71 14.70 -16.85
C ALA A 55 -13.13 15.21 -17.18
N ALA A 56 -14.04 15.19 -16.19
CA ALA A 56 -15.39 15.72 -16.34
C ALA A 56 -15.40 17.22 -16.66
N ALA A 57 -14.48 17.98 -16.06
CA ALA A 57 -14.30 19.42 -16.31
C ALA A 57 -13.50 19.73 -17.59
N ARG A 58 -13.03 18.72 -18.34
CA ARG A 58 -12.11 18.87 -19.49
C ARG A 58 -10.86 19.70 -19.16
N ALA A 59 -10.38 19.55 -17.92
CA ALA A 59 -9.28 20.30 -17.34
C ALA A 59 -8.01 19.44 -17.20
N SER A 60 -6.95 20.05 -16.67
CA SER A 60 -5.69 19.37 -16.35
C SER A 60 -5.12 19.99 -15.09
N LEU A 61 -4.42 19.19 -14.30
CA LEU A 61 -3.73 19.67 -13.11
C LEU A 61 -2.53 20.51 -13.54
N GLN A 62 -2.36 21.68 -12.94
CA GLN A 62 -1.23 22.56 -13.22
C GLN A 62 -0.21 22.47 -12.09
N CYS A 63 1.03 22.08 -12.40
CA CYS A 63 2.13 21.92 -11.47
C CYS A 63 3.39 22.69 -11.87
N GLY A 64 3.63 23.87 -11.26
CA GLY A 64 4.88 24.61 -11.42
C GLY A 64 5.27 24.88 -12.87
N GLY A 65 4.28 25.13 -13.74
CA GLY A 65 4.46 25.32 -15.19
C GLY A 65 4.26 24.06 -16.04
N VAL A 66 4.12 22.88 -15.42
CA VAL A 66 3.81 21.61 -16.09
C VAL A 66 2.30 21.36 -16.06
N ARG A 67 1.73 21.01 -17.21
CA ARG A 67 0.33 20.60 -17.34
C ARG A 67 0.21 19.08 -17.34
N LEU A 68 -0.48 18.53 -16.35
CA LEU A 68 -0.69 17.09 -16.18
C LEU A 68 -2.16 16.73 -16.51
N PRO A 69 -2.43 16.08 -17.66
CA PRO A 69 -3.77 15.62 -17.98
C PRO A 69 -4.23 14.47 -17.06
N PRO A 70 -5.55 14.26 -16.89
CA PRO A 70 -6.11 13.19 -16.05
C PRO A 70 -5.51 11.80 -16.29
N ALA A 71 -5.21 11.46 -17.56
CA ALA A 71 -4.62 10.18 -17.92
C ALA A 71 -3.24 9.96 -17.27
N GLN A 72 -2.43 11.02 -17.08
CA GLN A 72 -1.14 10.91 -16.40
C GLN A 72 -1.32 10.65 -14.90
N LEU A 73 -2.30 11.27 -14.26
CA LEU A 73 -2.63 11.03 -12.84
C LEU A 73 -3.04 9.56 -12.64
N VAL A 74 -3.93 9.04 -13.49
CA VAL A 74 -4.36 7.64 -13.46
C VAL A 74 -3.20 6.69 -13.75
N SER A 75 -2.30 7.03 -14.68
CA SER A 75 -1.10 6.23 -14.97
C SER A 75 -0.14 6.15 -13.78
N PHE A 76 0.02 7.24 -13.03
CA PHE A 76 0.81 7.24 -11.81
C PHE A 76 0.15 6.39 -10.71
N ALA A 77 -1.16 6.52 -10.52
CA ALA A 77 -1.88 5.64 -9.60
C ALA A 77 -1.72 4.15 -9.95
N ARG A 78 -1.81 3.82 -11.25
CA ARG A 78 -1.56 2.46 -11.73
C ARG A 78 -0.15 1.98 -11.44
N SER A 79 0.88 2.82 -11.57
CA SER A 79 2.25 2.41 -11.26
C SER A 79 2.43 2.05 -9.78
N GLN A 80 1.77 2.77 -8.87
CA GLN A 80 1.79 2.45 -7.44
C GLN A 80 1.03 1.15 -7.14
N VAL A 81 -0.11 0.91 -7.80
CA VAL A 81 -0.83 -0.38 -7.70
C VAL A 81 0.01 -1.53 -8.24
N ASP A 82 0.61 -1.37 -9.42
CA ASP A 82 1.50 -2.37 -10.00
C ASP A 82 2.68 -2.67 -9.06
N TYR A 83 3.25 -1.65 -8.43
CA TYR A 83 4.31 -1.81 -7.42
C TYR A 83 3.80 -2.65 -6.24
N ILE A 84 2.63 -2.33 -5.67
CA ILE A 84 2.01 -3.10 -4.58
C ILE A 84 1.79 -4.55 -4.99
N LEU A 85 1.42 -4.81 -6.25
CA LEU A 85 1.10 -6.16 -6.75
C LEU A 85 2.29 -6.94 -7.31
N GLY A 86 3.51 -6.38 -7.24
CA GLY A 86 4.75 -7.14 -7.50
C GLY A 86 5.65 -6.60 -8.60
N LYS A 87 5.30 -5.47 -9.25
CA LYS A 87 6.20 -4.75 -10.16
C LYS A 87 7.16 -3.87 -9.36
N ASN A 88 7.97 -4.51 -8.53
CA ASN A 88 8.94 -3.89 -7.64
C ASN A 88 10.26 -4.70 -7.63
N PRO A 89 11.37 -4.15 -7.09
CA PRO A 89 12.66 -4.84 -7.05
C PRO A 89 12.62 -6.22 -6.37
N MET A 90 11.79 -6.37 -5.34
CA MET A 90 11.59 -7.64 -4.62
C MET A 90 10.84 -8.70 -5.43
N LYS A 91 10.17 -8.32 -6.53
CA LYS A 91 9.28 -9.15 -7.34
C LYS A 91 8.26 -9.90 -6.47
N MET A 92 7.68 -9.20 -5.50
CA MET A 92 6.70 -9.75 -4.56
C MET A 92 5.49 -8.84 -4.42
N SER A 93 4.29 -9.41 -4.35
CA SER A 93 3.10 -8.67 -3.99
C SER A 93 3.16 -8.32 -2.51
N TYR A 94 2.86 -7.08 -2.13
CA TYR A 94 2.62 -6.66 -0.75
C TYR A 94 1.15 -6.86 -0.32
N MET A 95 0.30 -7.36 -1.22
CA MET A 95 -1.03 -7.87 -0.91
C MET A 95 -0.96 -9.37 -0.68
N VAL A 96 -1.30 -9.79 0.55
CA VAL A 96 -1.26 -11.18 1.02
C VAL A 96 -2.24 -12.03 0.19
N GLY A 97 -1.78 -13.23 -0.21
CA GLY A 97 -2.57 -14.17 -1.01
C GLY A 97 -2.61 -13.87 -2.51
N VAL A 98 -2.04 -12.75 -2.96
CA VAL A 98 -2.05 -12.36 -4.38
C VAL A 98 -0.68 -12.55 -5.01
N GLY A 99 -0.65 -13.15 -6.21
CA GLY A 99 0.57 -13.41 -6.96
C GLY A 99 1.37 -14.62 -6.46
N LYS A 100 2.55 -14.86 -7.05
CA LYS A 100 3.38 -16.04 -6.76
C LYS A 100 4.22 -15.90 -5.49
N ARG A 101 4.49 -14.67 -5.05
CA ARG A 101 5.31 -14.35 -3.87
C ARG A 101 4.62 -13.20 -3.13
N TYR A 102 4.35 -13.39 -1.84
CA TYR A 102 3.69 -12.42 -0.96
C TYR A 102 4.13 -12.66 0.50
N PRO A 103 3.90 -11.72 1.44
CA PRO A 103 4.27 -11.87 2.85
C PRO A 103 3.60 -13.08 3.50
N LEU A 104 4.39 -13.91 4.16
CA LEU A 104 3.96 -15.11 4.87
C LEU A 104 3.90 -14.90 6.38
N GLN A 105 4.54 -13.84 6.90
CA GLN A 105 4.58 -13.52 8.32
C GLN A 105 4.06 -12.10 8.63
N PRO A 106 2.91 -11.64 8.07
CA PRO A 106 2.35 -10.35 8.46
C PRO A 106 2.09 -10.30 9.98
N HIS A 107 2.25 -9.12 10.58
CA HIS A 107 2.06 -8.85 12.01
C HIS A 107 0.56 -8.90 12.37
N HIS A 108 -0.05 -10.08 12.32
CA HIS A 108 -1.48 -10.24 12.57
C HIS A 108 -1.75 -11.45 13.46
N ARG A 109 -2.27 -11.21 14.67
CA ARG A 109 -2.52 -12.26 15.67
C ARG A 109 -3.47 -13.35 15.15
N GLY A 110 -4.55 -12.95 14.48
CA GLY A 110 -5.48 -13.92 13.89
C GLY A 110 -4.88 -14.73 12.73
N ALA A 111 -3.79 -14.25 12.12
CA ALA A 111 -3.09 -14.98 11.07
C ALA A 111 -2.09 -15.98 11.67
N SER A 112 -1.37 -15.59 12.72
CA SER A 112 -0.33 -16.42 13.33
C SER A 112 -0.86 -17.53 14.26
N LEU A 113 -2.00 -17.32 14.90
CA LEU A 113 -2.59 -18.27 15.85
C LEU A 113 -3.44 -19.34 15.15
N PRO A 114 -3.59 -20.53 15.74
CA PRO A 114 -4.50 -21.56 15.21
C PRO A 114 -5.92 -21.02 15.12
N SER A 115 -6.61 -21.31 14.02
CA SER A 115 -8.02 -20.96 13.86
C SER A 115 -8.87 -21.65 14.91
N SER A 116 -9.75 -20.90 15.58
CA SER A 116 -10.70 -21.44 16.57
C SER A 116 -11.69 -22.44 15.96
N LYS A 117 -11.91 -22.40 14.65
CA LYS A 117 -12.73 -23.39 13.93
C LYS A 117 -12.10 -24.78 13.92
N ASN A 118 -10.78 -24.84 13.72
CA ASN A 118 -10.05 -26.10 13.57
C ASN A 118 -9.41 -26.55 14.90
N ASN A 119 -9.13 -25.60 15.79
CA ASN A 119 -8.55 -25.83 17.11
C ASN A 119 -9.33 -25.02 18.15
N PRO A 120 -10.46 -25.55 18.68
CA PRO A 120 -11.31 -24.82 19.62
C PRO A 120 -10.69 -24.69 21.02
N GLY A 121 -9.56 -25.36 21.27
CA GLY A 121 -8.81 -25.27 22.51
C GLY A 121 -8.36 -23.84 22.80
N LYS A 122 -8.43 -23.44 24.07
CA LYS A 122 -7.98 -22.12 24.51
C LYS A 122 -6.45 -22.06 24.51
N ILE A 123 -5.90 -20.94 24.05
CA ILE A 123 -4.49 -20.62 24.20
C ILE A 123 -4.31 -20.02 25.59
N SER A 124 -3.48 -20.65 26.43
CA SER A 124 -3.22 -20.13 27.77
C SER A 124 -2.40 -18.84 27.73
N CYS A 125 -2.45 -18.07 28.82
CA CYS A 125 -1.72 -16.81 28.94
C CYS A 125 -0.23 -17.01 28.62
N GLY A 126 0.34 -16.10 27.82
CA GLY A 126 1.74 -16.15 27.39
C GLY A 126 2.04 -17.13 26.24
N LYS A 127 1.23 -18.17 26.00
CA LYS A 127 1.47 -19.15 24.92
C LYS A 127 1.29 -18.60 23.50
N GLY A 128 0.73 -17.40 23.36
CA GLY A 128 0.74 -16.67 22.09
C GLY A 128 2.16 -16.30 21.62
N ALA A 129 3.12 -16.16 22.55
CA ALA A 129 4.50 -15.81 22.23
C ALA A 129 5.18 -16.88 21.36
N ASP A 130 4.85 -18.16 21.60
CA ASP A 130 5.39 -19.29 20.83
C ASP A 130 5.04 -19.15 19.34
N TYR A 131 3.85 -18.63 19.02
CA TYR A 131 3.42 -18.36 17.64
C TYR A 131 4.04 -17.07 17.08
N PHE A 132 4.19 -16.05 17.92
CA PHE A 132 4.79 -14.78 17.53
C PHE A 132 6.27 -14.94 17.12
N HIS A 133 7.04 -15.74 17.85
CA HIS A 133 8.48 -15.96 17.61
C HIS A 133 8.80 -17.09 16.62
N ARG A 134 7.80 -17.81 16.10
CA ARG A 134 8.01 -18.92 15.18
C ARG A 134 8.57 -18.43 13.83
N SER A 135 9.56 -19.09 13.24
CA SER A 135 10.05 -18.69 11.90
C SER A 135 9.18 -19.16 10.72
N ALA A 136 8.30 -20.13 10.95
CA ALA A 136 7.41 -20.67 9.93
C ALA A 136 6.35 -19.65 9.49
N PRO A 137 5.75 -19.79 8.28
CA PRO A 137 4.61 -18.98 7.86
C PRO A 137 3.46 -18.93 8.88
N ASN A 138 2.66 -17.87 8.81
CA ASN A 138 1.40 -17.76 9.55
C ASN A 138 0.46 -18.93 9.22
N LEU A 139 -0.31 -19.37 10.22
CA LEU A 139 -1.19 -20.53 10.10
C LEU A 139 -2.42 -20.27 9.24
N ASN A 140 -2.88 -19.01 9.18
CA ASN A 140 -4.00 -18.58 8.36
C ASN A 140 -3.54 -17.49 7.39
N VAL A 141 -3.89 -17.64 6.12
CA VAL A 141 -3.70 -16.60 5.11
C VAL A 141 -4.82 -15.57 5.27
N ILE A 142 -4.45 -14.29 5.32
CA ILE A 142 -5.37 -13.16 5.40
C ILE A 142 -5.49 -12.51 4.02
N ASP A 143 -6.17 -13.21 3.11
CA ASP A 143 -6.26 -12.82 1.70
C ASP A 143 -6.72 -11.36 1.51
N GLY A 144 -6.02 -10.63 0.64
CA GLY A 144 -6.31 -9.24 0.34
C GLY A 144 -5.78 -8.23 1.35
N ALA A 145 -5.23 -8.66 2.49
CA ALA A 145 -4.55 -7.76 3.41
C ALA A 145 -3.31 -7.16 2.74
N ILE A 146 -3.11 -5.85 2.89
CA ILE A 146 -1.91 -5.16 2.42
C ILE A 146 -1.07 -4.82 3.65
N VAL A 147 0.19 -5.25 3.65
CA VAL A 147 1.16 -4.92 4.71
C VAL A 147 1.66 -3.47 4.57
N GLY A 148 2.34 -2.97 5.59
CA GLY A 148 2.94 -1.63 5.59
C GLY A 148 3.89 -1.32 4.42
N GLY A 149 4.54 -2.34 3.87
CA GLY A 149 5.37 -2.26 2.67
C GLY A 149 6.86 -2.03 2.94
N PRO A 150 7.67 -1.84 1.89
CA PRO A 150 9.12 -1.77 2.01
C PRO A 150 9.61 -0.43 2.57
N ASP A 151 10.91 -0.38 2.91
CA ASP A 151 11.60 0.85 3.25
C ASP A 151 11.90 1.74 2.02
N ASN A 152 12.62 2.84 2.24
CA ASN A 152 12.99 3.80 1.20
C ASN A 152 13.98 3.26 0.15
N ASN A 153 14.54 2.06 0.35
CA ASN A 153 15.43 1.37 -0.57
C ASN A 153 14.78 0.13 -1.18
N ASP A 154 13.45 0.02 -1.10
CA ASP A 154 12.66 -1.09 -1.63
C ASP A 154 12.91 -2.44 -0.92
N HIS A 155 13.52 -2.44 0.27
CA HIS A 155 13.74 -3.64 1.06
C HIS A 155 12.56 -3.92 1.98
N TYR A 156 12.16 -5.20 2.03
CA TYR A 156 11.09 -5.71 2.89
C TYR A 156 11.57 -6.95 3.65
N ASP A 157 11.49 -6.91 4.97
CA ASP A 157 11.77 -8.05 5.85
C ASP A 157 10.45 -8.68 6.34
N ASP A 158 10.13 -9.87 5.82
CA ASP A 158 8.91 -10.63 6.13
C ASP A 158 9.03 -11.34 7.48
N SER A 159 8.95 -10.54 8.54
CA SER A 159 9.08 -10.95 9.93
C SER A 159 7.89 -10.44 10.73
N ARG A 160 7.29 -11.33 11.53
CA ARG A 160 6.26 -10.94 12.51
C ARG A 160 6.76 -9.89 13.50
N GLY A 161 8.06 -9.82 13.78
CA GLY A 161 8.62 -8.79 14.66
C GLY A 161 8.69 -7.41 14.00
N ASN A 162 8.70 -7.35 12.68
CA ASN A 162 8.82 -6.13 11.90
C ASN A 162 7.44 -5.50 11.68
N TYR A 163 6.85 -4.95 12.73
CA TYR A 163 5.55 -4.27 12.65
C TYR A 163 5.60 -2.99 11.80
N GLN A 164 6.77 -2.38 11.58
CA GLN A 164 6.86 -1.16 10.76
C GLN A 164 6.52 -1.45 9.28
N GLN A 165 6.98 -2.58 8.75
CA GLN A 165 6.72 -2.98 7.37
C GLN A 165 5.60 -4.03 7.27
N GLY A 166 5.49 -4.90 8.27
CA GLY A 166 4.64 -6.08 8.27
C GLY A 166 3.23 -5.89 8.81
N GLU A 167 2.86 -4.70 9.31
CA GLU A 167 1.52 -4.42 9.84
C GLU A 167 0.49 -4.32 8.71
N PRO A 168 -0.53 -5.20 8.66
CA PRO A 168 -1.69 -4.99 7.80
C PRO A 168 -2.73 -4.12 8.49
N SER A 169 -3.37 -3.21 7.75
CA SER A 169 -4.41 -2.34 8.33
C SER A 169 -5.63 -2.16 7.42
N THR A 170 -6.80 -1.98 8.04
CA THR A 170 -8.04 -1.66 7.33
C THR A 170 -7.95 -0.32 6.59
N TYR A 171 -7.20 0.64 7.13
CA TYR A 171 -6.96 1.95 6.53
C TYR A 171 -6.10 1.87 5.26
N THR A 172 -5.30 0.82 5.08
CA THR A 172 -4.56 0.57 3.83
C THR A 172 -5.47 -0.07 2.77
N VAL A 173 -6.34 -0.99 3.20
CA VAL A 173 -7.26 -1.71 2.29
C VAL A 173 -8.47 -0.87 1.87
N ALA A 174 -8.96 0.03 2.72
CA ALA A 174 -10.12 0.86 2.39
C ALA A 174 -9.94 1.74 1.12
N PRO A 175 -8.88 2.55 0.99
CA PRO A 175 -8.71 3.42 -0.18
C PRO A 175 -8.31 2.64 -1.44
N ILE A 176 -7.48 1.58 -1.31
CA ILE A 176 -7.02 0.80 -2.47
C ILE A 176 -8.18 0.10 -3.20
N VAL A 177 -9.24 -0.29 -2.50
CA VAL A 177 -10.44 -0.87 -3.12
C VAL A 177 -11.05 0.11 -4.13
N GLY A 178 -11.15 1.39 -3.77
CA GLY A 178 -11.63 2.43 -4.68
C GLY A 178 -10.70 2.67 -5.87
N VAL A 179 -9.38 2.65 -5.63
CA VAL A 179 -8.37 2.76 -6.70
C VAL A 179 -8.47 1.59 -7.67
N LEU A 180 -8.53 0.36 -7.17
CA LEU A 180 -8.66 -0.85 -7.98
C LEU A 180 -9.95 -0.82 -8.81
N ALA A 181 -11.09 -0.49 -8.19
CA ALA A 181 -12.36 -0.35 -8.90
C ALA A 181 -12.26 0.64 -10.06
N ARG A 182 -11.55 1.76 -9.88
CA ARG A 182 -11.33 2.76 -10.93
C ARG A 182 -10.38 2.31 -12.04
N LEU A 183 -9.45 1.41 -11.74
CA LEU A 183 -8.42 0.95 -12.68
C LEU A 183 -8.83 -0.29 -13.49
N LEU A 184 -9.87 -1.00 -13.08
CA LEU A 184 -10.43 -2.13 -13.82
C LEU A 184 -10.97 -1.64 -15.18
N PRO A 185 -10.77 -2.42 -16.26
CA PRO A 185 -11.42 -2.14 -17.52
C PRO A 185 -12.94 -2.27 -17.37
N ASN A 186 -13.68 -1.34 -17.97
CA ASN A 186 -15.13 -1.44 -18.13
C ASN A 186 -15.49 -2.48 -19.18
#